data_AF-A0A2D4K7U1-F1
#
_entry.id   AF-A0A2D4K7U1-F1
#
_cell.length_a   1.000
_cell.length_b   1.000
_cell.length_c   1.000
_cell.angle_alpha   90.00
_cell.angle_beta   90.00
_cell.angle_gamma   90.00
#
_symmetry.space_group_name_H-M   'P 1'
#
loop_
_entity.id
_entity.type
_entity.pdbx_description
1 polymer ?
#
loop_
_entity_poly.entity_id
_entity_poly.type
_entity_poly.pdbx_seq_one_letter_code
_entity_poly.pdbx_strand_id
1 'polypeptide(L)'
;MRKVKFYDENTRQWWMPDTGGANIPALNDLLSIWGMAFSDGLYEGDFTLESQEMNYASGCSIAKFPEDGVVIAQTFKDQGLEVLKQETAIVEHVPILGLFQVPTEGGGRIVLYGDSNCLDDSHRQKDCFWLLDSILQY
;
A
#
# COMPACT_ATOMS: atom_id res chain seq x y z
N MET A 1 20.35 2.62 -6.22
CA MET A 1 19.36 3.68 -6.50
C MET A 1 19.90 4.81 -7.40
N ARG A 2 20.63 4.53 -8.49
CA ARG A 2 21.11 5.61 -9.40
C ARG A 2 20.03 6.15 -10.36
N LYS A 3 18.87 5.47 -10.44
CA LYS A 3 17.80 5.74 -11.41
C LYS A 3 16.72 6.72 -10.91
N VAL A 4 16.66 7.02 -9.61
CA VAL A 4 15.68 7.98 -9.05
C VAL A 4 16.44 9.22 -8.61
N LYS A 5 16.54 10.19 -9.52
CA LYS A 5 17.11 11.53 -9.26
C LYS A 5 16.11 12.55 -9.72
N PHE A 6 15.77 13.51 -8.88
CA PHE A 6 14.99 14.66 -9.28
C PHE A 6 15.73 15.95 -8.96
N TYR A 7 15.45 16.96 -9.77
CA TYR A 7 16.00 18.28 -9.57
C TYR A 7 15.07 19.05 -8.64
N ASP A 8 15.54 19.33 -7.42
CA ASP A 8 14.80 20.17 -6.49
C ASP A 8 15.08 21.64 -6.85
N GLU A 9 14.04 22.35 -7.30
CA GLU A 9 14.15 23.76 -7.70
C GLU A 9 14.44 24.69 -6.53
N ASN A 10 14.03 24.33 -5.31
CA ASN A 10 14.25 25.15 -4.12
C ASN A 10 15.73 25.17 -3.71
N THR A 11 16.37 24.00 -3.70
CA THR A 11 17.79 23.86 -3.33
C THR A 11 18.74 23.94 -4.54
N ARG A 12 18.20 23.85 -5.76
CA ARG A 12 18.96 23.77 -7.03
C ARG A 12 19.97 22.63 -7.04
N GLN A 13 19.62 21.52 -6.39
CA GLN A 13 20.46 20.34 -6.30
C GLN A 13 19.76 19.13 -6.88
N TRP A 14 20.56 18.24 -7.46
CA TRP A 14 20.11 16.91 -7.81
C TRP A 14 19.97 16.10 -6.53
N TRP A 15 18.73 15.85 -6.13
CA TRP A 15 18.43 15.07 -4.94
C TRP A 15 18.22 13.61 -5.35
N MET A 16 18.93 12.71 -4.67
CA MET A 16 18.56 11.30 -4.60
C MET A 16 17.89 11.11 -3.26
N PRO A 17 16.65 10.61 -3.19
CA PRO A 17 16.09 10.18 -1.92
C PRO A 17 17.01 9.12 -1.31
N ASP A 18 17.61 9.41 -0.15
CA ASP A 18 18.23 8.39 0.70
C ASP A 18 17.14 7.45 1.26
N THR A 19 15.94 8.01 1.51
CA THR A 19 14.72 7.30 1.86
C THR A 19 13.52 7.98 1.22
N GLY A 20 12.80 7.29 0.34
CA GLY A 20 11.48 7.68 -0.15
C GLY A 20 10.50 6.54 0.14
N GLY A 21 9.25 6.88 0.50
CA GLY A 21 8.22 5.90 0.87
C GLY A 21 8.27 5.45 2.34
N ALA A 22 7.64 4.32 2.64
CA ALA A 22 7.53 3.77 3.99
C ALA A 22 8.72 2.87 4.37
N ASN A 23 9.07 2.85 5.66
CA ASN A 23 10.06 1.91 6.21
C ASN A 23 9.42 0.54 6.45
N ILE A 24 9.20 -0.22 5.36
CA ILE A 24 8.56 -1.54 5.39
C ILE A 24 9.24 -2.51 6.35
N PRO A 25 10.59 -2.61 6.44
CA PRO A 25 11.25 -3.47 7.43
C PRO A 25 10.82 -3.17 8.88
N ALA A 26 10.81 -1.89 9.28
CA ALA A 26 10.41 -1.52 10.64
C ALA A 26 8.93 -1.77 10.92
N LEU A 27 8.06 -1.55 9.91
CA LEU A 27 6.64 -1.89 10.01
C LEU A 27 6.44 -3.40 10.14
N ASN A 28 7.18 -4.20 9.38
CA ASN A 28 7.11 -5.66 9.45
C ASN A 28 7.61 -6.19 10.80
N ASP A 29 8.65 -5.59 11.39
CA ASP A 29 9.09 -5.94 12.75
C ASP A 29 7.96 -5.70 13.77
N LEU A 30 7.25 -4.57 13.67
CA LEU A 30 6.08 -4.26 14.50
C LEU A 30 4.93 -5.25 14.28
N LEU A 31 4.63 -5.59 13.02
CA LEU A 31 3.50 -6.43 12.63
C LEU A 31 3.73 -7.93 12.88
N SER A 32 4.99 -8.34 13.08
CA SER A 32 5.41 -9.73 13.23
C SER A 32 4.66 -10.48 14.33
N ILE A 33 4.27 -9.81 15.42
CA ILE A 33 3.57 -10.40 16.56
C ILE A 33 2.16 -10.91 16.20
N TRP A 34 1.54 -10.36 15.15
CA TRP A 34 0.25 -10.82 14.62
C TRP A 34 0.42 -11.70 13.39
N GLY A 35 1.66 -12.09 13.05
CA GLY A 35 1.93 -12.88 11.84
C GLY A 35 1.64 -12.12 10.56
N MET A 36 1.76 -10.79 10.57
CA MET A 36 1.46 -9.90 9.45
C MET A 36 2.75 -9.30 8.85
N ALA A 37 2.76 -9.04 7.55
CA ALA A 37 3.85 -8.32 6.89
C ALA A 37 3.43 -7.73 5.54
N PHE A 38 3.97 -6.57 5.19
CA PHE A 38 3.98 -6.03 3.84
C PHE A 38 5.13 -6.66 3.02
N SER A 39 4.95 -6.68 1.70
CA SER A 39 5.96 -7.07 0.72
C SER A 39 6.81 -5.86 0.30
N ASP A 40 7.79 -6.12 -0.57
CA ASP A 40 8.57 -5.10 -1.28
C ASP A 40 7.98 -4.77 -2.67
N GLY A 41 6.85 -5.38 -3.05
CA GLY A 41 6.18 -5.15 -4.32
C GLY A 41 5.41 -3.83 -4.31
N LEU A 42 5.70 -2.95 -5.28
CA LEU A 42 5.04 -1.66 -5.48
C LEU A 42 4.09 -1.74 -6.65
N TYR A 43 2.82 -1.43 -6.39
CA TYR A 43 1.75 -1.58 -7.36
C TYR A 43 0.98 -0.27 -7.56
N GLU A 44 0.46 -0.13 -8.78
CA GLU A 44 -0.33 1.03 -9.20
C GLU A 44 -1.53 0.59 -10.04
N GLY A 45 -2.69 1.23 -9.81
CA GLY A 45 -3.81 1.18 -10.73
C GLY A 45 -5.15 1.53 -10.09
N ASP A 46 -6.15 1.63 -10.95
CA ASP A 46 -7.53 1.86 -10.53
C ASP A 46 -8.22 0.55 -10.17
N PHE A 47 -9.09 0.60 -9.17
CA PHE A 47 -9.94 -0.52 -8.81
C PHE A 47 -11.29 -0.04 -8.32
N THR A 48 -12.27 -0.94 -8.26
CA THR A 48 -13.58 -0.67 -7.70
C THR A 48 -13.80 -1.55 -6.48
N LEU A 49 -14.25 -0.95 -5.38
CA LEU A 49 -14.66 -1.65 -4.17
C LEU A 49 -16.01 -1.09 -3.72
N GLU A 50 -16.97 -1.96 -3.41
CA GLU A 50 -18.33 -1.58 -3.00
C GLU A 50 -19.02 -0.52 -3.89
N SER A 51 -18.81 -0.61 -5.22
CA SER A 51 -19.34 0.34 -6.23
C SER A 51 -18.70 1.73 -6.22
N GLN A 52 -17.62 1.93 -5.49
CA GLN A 52 -16.84 3.17 -5.51
C GLN A 52 -15.52 2.94 -6.23
N GLU A 53 -15.18 3.86 -7.11
CA GLU A 53 -13.89 3.84 -7.81
C GLU A 53 -12.79 4.42 -6.93
N MET A 54 -11.66 3.73 -6.91
CA MET A 54 -10.50 4.06 -6.14
C MET A 54 -9.25 3.99 -7.00
N ASN A 55 -8.18 4.62 -6.52
CA ASN A 55 -6.86 4.55 -7.11
C ASN A 55 -5.88 4.04 -6.04
N TYR A 56 -5.12 3.02 -6.40
CA TYR A 56 -3.97 2.56 -5.66
C TYR A 56 -2.74 3.17 -6.32
N ALA A 57 -2.14 4.18 -5.70
CA ALA A 57 -1.20 5.08 -6.38
C ALA A 57 0.23 4.54 -6.43
N SER A 58 0.74 4.07 -5.28
CA SER A 58 2.09 3.53 -5.14
C SER A 58 2.18 2.76 -3.81
N GLY A 59 1.38 1.71 -3.69
CA GLY A 59 1.24 0.98 -2.45
C GLY A 59 1.97 -0.35 -2.42
N CYS A 60 2.30 -0.82 -1.22
CA CYS A 60 2.92 -2.12 -0.99
C CYS A 60 1.87 -3.24 -0.84
N SER A 61 2.09 -4.40 -1.45
CA SER A 61 1.19 -5.54 -1.22
C SER A 61 1.42 -6.20 0.14
N ILE A 62 0.49 -7.06 0.56
CA ILE A 62 0.59 -7.84 1.81
C ILE A 62 1.32 -9.15 1.54
N ALA A 63 2.48 -9.36 2.18
CA ALA A 63 3.28 -10.58 2.05
C ALA A 63 2.78 -11.72 2.96
N LYS A 64 2.27 -11.36 4.15
CA LYS A 64 1.82 -12.32 5.15
C LYS A 64 0.61 -11.78 5.88
N PHE A 65 -0.40 -12.64 6.05
CA PHE A 65 -1.61 -12.33 6.80
C PHE A 65 -2.15 -13.60 7.48
N PRO A 66 -2.82 -13.50 8.64
CA PRO A 66 -3.47 -14.64 9.29
C PRO A 66 -4.53 -15.31 8.40
N GLU A 67 -4.64 -16.65 8.48
CA GLU A 67 -5.57 -17.44 7.65
C GLU A 67 -7.05 -17.18 7.99
N ASP A 68 -7.33 -16.78 9.22
CA ASP A 68 -8.65 -16.40 9.74
C ASP A 68 -9.02 -14.93 9.46
N GLY A 69 -8.12 -14.17 8.83
CA GLY A 69 -8.37 -12.82 8.34
C GLY A 69 -8.98 -12.79 6.94
N VAL A 70 -9.57 -11.64 6.58
CA VAL A 70 -10.07 -11.38 5.23
C VAL A 70 -9.03 -10.59 4.46
N VAL A 71 -8.67 -11.05 3.26
CA VAL A 71 -7.76 -10.35 2.35
C VAL A 71 -8.48 -10.04 1.05
N ILE A 72 -8.46 -8.77 0.65
CA ILE A 72 -8.97 -8.31 -0.64
C ILE A 72 -7.78 -8.11 -1.57
N ALA A 73 -7.86 -8.75 -2.73
CA ALA A 73 -6.84 -8.70 -3.76
C ALA A 73 -7.42 -8.12 -5.05
N GLN A 74 -6.57 -7.42 -5.80
CA GLN A 74 -6.93 -6.76 -7.05
C GLN A 74 -5.82 -6.97 -8.09
N THR A 75 -6.09 -6.57 -9.34
CA THR A 75 -5.13 -6.65 -10.43
C THR A 75 -4.52 -5.28 -10.67
N PHE A 76 -3.19 -5.19 -10.64
CA PHE A 76 -2.47 -3.92 -10.76
C PHE A 76 -1.26 -4.01 -11.68
N LYS A 77 -0.73 -2.85 -12.06
CA LYS A 77 0.55 -2.73 -12.73
C LYS A 77 1.68 -2.80 -11.69
N ASP A 78 2.74 -3.52 -12.01
CA ASP A 78 3.98 -3.53 -11.22
C ASP A 78 4.78 -2.25 -11.51
N GLN A 79 4.61 -1.25 -10.63
CA GLN A 79 5.27 0.03 -10.73
C GLN A 79 6.76 -0.09 -10.40
N GLY A 80 7.13 -1.00 -9.50
CA GLY A 80 8.53 -1.27 -9.16
C GLY A 80 9.34 -1.74 -10.37
N LEU A 81 8.77 -2.66 -11.16
CA LEU A 81 9.38 -3.16 -12.39
C LEU A 81 9.52 -2.05 -13.45
N GLU A 82 8.51 -1.20 -13.61
CA GLU A 82 8.55 -0.08 -14.53
C GLU A 82 9.67 0.91 -14.17
N VAL A 83 9.77 1.31 -12.91
CA VAL A 83 10.79 2.27 -12.46
C VAL A 83 12.20 1.68 -12.57
N LEU A 84 12.37 0.39 -12.22
CA LEU A 84 13.70 -0.24 -12.17
C LEU A 84 14.19 -0.73 -13.52
N LYS A 85 13.30 -1.26 -14.36
CA LYS A 85 13.65 -1.91 -15.64
C LYS A 85 13.04 -1.25 -16.87
N GLN A 86 12.14 -0.28 -16.72
CA GLN A 86 11.36 0.30 -17.83
C GLN A 86 10.52 -0.74 -18.56
N GLU A 87 10.10 -1.77 -17.84
CA GLU A 87 9.24 -2.85 -18.31
C GLU A 87 7.89 -2.75 -17.60
N THR A 88 6.81 -2.94 -18.33
CA THR A 88 5.47 -2.94 -17.75
C THR A 88 4.97 -4.38 -17.62
N ALA A 89 4.48 -4.72 -16.43
CA ALA A 89 3.82 -5.99 -16.16
C ALA A 89 2.52 -5.75 -15.39
N ILE A 90 1.51 -6.55 -15.70
CA ILE A 90 0.27 -6.60 -14.93
C ILE A 90 0.35 -7.84 -14.04
N VAL A 91 0.07 -7.66 -12.75
CA VAL A 91 0.07 -8.72 -11.75
C VAL A 91 -1.34 -8.88 -11.23
N GLU A 92 -1.87 -10.09 -11.33
CA GLU A 92 -3.20 -10.44 -10.82
C GLU A 92 -3.10 -10.86 -9.35
N HIS A 93 -4.23 -10.76 -8.63
CA HIS A 93 -4.36 -11.21 -7.24
C HIS A 93 -3.35 -10.56 -6.27
N VAL A 94 -3.05 -9.28 -6.45
CA VAL A 94 -2.21 -8.50 -5.54
C VAL A 94 -3.00 -8.19 -4.26
N PRO A 95 -2.60 -8.69 -3.08
CA PRO A 95 -3.32 -8.45 -1.83
C PRO A 95 -3.03 -7.04 -1.32
N ILE A 96 -4.07 -6.20 -1.18
CA ILE A 96 -3.90 -4.77 -0.87
C ILE A 96 -4.58 -4.32 0.42
N LEU A 97 -5.58 -5.07 0.89
CA LEU A 97 -6.36 -4.74 2.08
C LEU A 97 -6.57 -6.01 2.90
N GLY A 98 -6.11 -5.99 4.15
CA GLY A 98 -6.29 -7.09 5.09
C GLY A 98 -7.11 -6.63 6.29
N LEU A 99 -8.14 -7.38 6.66
CA LEU A 99 -9.01 -7.14 7.82
C LEU A 99 -8.87 -8.31 8.80
N PHE A 100 -8.51 -8.02 10.04
CA PHE A 100 -8.29 -9.05 11.06
C PHE A 100 -8.96 -8.68 12.39
N GLN A 101 -9.74 -9.61 12.92
CA GLN A 101 -10.34 -9.52 14.24
C GLN A 101 -9.53 -10.40 15.19
N VAL A 102 -8.93 -9.83 16.24
CA VAL A 102 -8.10 -10.60 17.17
C VAL A 102 -8.99 -11.60 17.93
N PRO A 103 -8.67 -12.92 17.92
CA PRO A 103 -9.52 -13.98 18.47
C PRO A 103 -9.40 -14.08 20.00
N THR A 104 -9.62 -12.98 20.70
CA THR A 104 -9.67 -12.90 22.16
C THR A 104 -10.95 -12.21 22.60
N GLU A 105 -11.46 -12.51 23.79
CA GLU A 105 -12.61 -11.80 24.35
C GLU A 105 -12.27 -10.30 24.49
N GLY A 106 -13.04 -9.44 23.83
CA GLY A 106 -12.74 -8.00 23.75
C GLY A 106 -11.53 -7.65 22.87
N GLY A 107 -11.07 -8.56 22.00
CA GLY A 107 -9.97 -8.33 21.08
C GLY A 107 -10.25 -7.17 20.10
N GLY A 108 -9.21 -6.39 19.80
CA GLY A 108 -9.28 -5.30 18.83
C GLY A 108 -9.33 -5.79 17.38
N ARG A 109 -9.36 -4.83 16.45
CA ARG A 109 -9.29 -5.04 15.01
C ARG A 109 -7.99 -4.47 14.47
N ILE A 110 -7.41 -5.15 13.48
CA ILE A 110 -6.21 -4.72 12.78
C ILE A 110 -6.54 -4.69 11.30
N VAL A 111 -6.22 -3.56 10.66
CA VAL A 111 -6.38 -3.39 9.22
C VAL A 111 -5.04 -3.00 8.60
N LEU A 112 -4.66 -3.70 7.53
CA LEU A 112 -3.51 -3.36 6.72
C LEU A 112 -3.99 -2.81 5.39
N TYR A 113 -3.50 -1.63 5.03
CA TYR A 113 -3.69 -1.04 3.72
C TYR A 113 -2.37 -0.43 3.26
N GLY A 114 -1.92 -0.83 2.07
CA GLY A 114 -0.56 -0.56 1.61
C GLY A 114 -0.32 0.80 0.97
N ASP A 115 -1.36 1.62 0.77
CA ASP A 115 -1.27 2.92 0.10
C ASP A 115 -1.75 4.06 1.01
N SER A 116 -0.82 4.83 1.57
CA SER A 116 -1.16 5.98 2.40
C SER A 116 -1.67 7.19 1.60
N ASN A 117 -1.45 7.26 0.28
CA ASN A 117 -1.91 8.41 -0.53
C ASN A 117 -3.43 8.53 -0.55
N CYS A 118 -4.13 7.42 -0.35
CA CYS A 118 -5.57 7.39 -0.10
C CYS A 118 -6.01 8.36 1.01
N LEU A 119 -5.20 8.51 2.06
CA LEU A 119 -5.53 9.32 3.24
C LEU A 119 -4.94 10.74 3.17
N ASP A 120 -4.27 11.10 2.09
CA ASP A 120 -3.75 12.45 1.85
C ASP A 120 -4.69 13.20 0.88
N ASP A 121 -4.95 14.48 1.14
CA ASP A 121 -5.76 15.35 0.26
C ASP A 121 -4.89 16.07 -0.77
N SER A 122 -3.59 16.19 -0.51
CA SER A 122 -2.64 16.97 -1.32
C SER A 122 -2.37 16.33 -2.69
N HIS A 123 -2.46 15.00 -2.77
CA HIS A 123 -2.13 14.21 -3.95
C HIS A 123 -3.24 13.26 -4.39
N ARG A 124 -4.47 13.48 -3.90
CA ARG A 124 -5.61 12.58 -4.15
C ARG A 124 -6.11 12.69 -5.59
N GLN A 125 -6.15 11.55 -6.29
CA GLN A 125 -6.74 11.46 -7.64
C GLN A 125 -8.23 11.08 -7.62
N LYS A 126 -8.62 10.14 -6.75
CA LYS A 126 -10.00 9.66 -6.56
C LYS A 126 -10.37 9.66 -5.08
N ASP A 127 -11.66 9.81 -4.77
CA ASP A 127 -12.11 9.79 -3.38
C ASP A 127 -11.81 8.44 -2.71
N CYS A 128 -11.28 8.50 -1.50
CA CYS A 128 -10.77 7.34 -0.77
C CYS A 128 -11.17 7.37 0.71
N PHE A 129 -11.71 8.49 1.21
CA PHE A 129 -12.09 8.61 2.62
C PHE A 129 -13.27 7.73 2.98
N TRP A 130 -14.12 7.39 2.01
CA TRP A 130 -15.18 6.42 2.20
C TRP A 130 -14.63 5.05 2.67
N LEU A 131 -13.46 4.63 2.18
CA LEU A 131 -12.87 3.35 2.57
C LEU A 131 -12.45 3.39 4.04
N LEU A 132 -11.89 4.51 4.49
CA LEU A 132 -11.56 4.70 5.90
C LEU A 132 -12.82 4.64 6.77
N ASP A 133 -13.90 5.30 6.36
CA ASP A 133 -15.18 5.24 7.08
C ASP A 133 -15.73 3.81 7.15
N SER A 134 -15.74 3.08 6.02
CA SER A 134 -16.14 1.67 5.98
C SER A 134 -15.28 0.79 6.89
N ILE A 135 -13.96 1.00 6.91
CA ILE A 135 -13.01 0.27 7.78
C ILE A 135 -13.28 0.55 9.27
N LEU A 136 -13.64 1.79 9.63
CA LEU A 136 -13.93 2.15 11.02
C LEU A 136 -15.28 1.59 11.50
N GLN A 137 -16.20 1.31 10.59
CA GLN A 137 -17.52 0.74 10.89
C GLN A 137 -17.56 -0.80 10.86
N TYR A 138 -16.62 -1.45 10.16
CA TYR A 138 -16.41 -2.89 10.14
C TYR A 138 -16.19 -3.45 11.54
#